data_AF-A0A0R1HC84-F1
#
_entry.id   AF-A0A0R1HC84-F1
#
_cell.length_a   1.000
_cell.length_b   1.000
_cell.length_c   1.000
_cell.angle_alpha   90.00
_cell.angle_beta   90.00
_cell.angle_gamma   90.00
#
_symmetry.space_group_name_H-M   'P 1'
#
loop_
_entity.id
_entity.type
_entity.pdbx_description
1 polymer ?
#
loop_
_entity_poly.entity_id
_entity_poly.type
_entity_poly.pdbx_seq_one_letter_code
_entity_poly.pdbx_strand_id
1 'polypeptide(L)'
;MTDYLNQLEKLLTPLSASERDDVLTFYREYCIDADLTADAEIRQHLGTPKKLARQILADYSIQAEPDETPTPQRNFHRIWLILLGLLASPIAIPIAVCFVLIILAGLATVGLLAFTAILVLAAFIVLGGCLLIVGLTLVFKAFAVGIFYFGAGLAVLCGSYLLSLIAYNVIRGLLQIGVAFSQAIYRKVRKPQGGFNK
;
A
#
# COMPACT_ATOMS: atom_id res chain seq x y z
N MET A 1 21.60 -50.88 -25.63
CA MET A 1 21.35 -49.61 -24.92
C MET A 1 21.83 -48.39 -25.70
N THR A 2 23.09 -48.35 -26.15
CA THR A 2 23.69 -47.16 -26.79
C THR A 2 23.06 -46.81 -28.14
N ASP A 3 22.59 -47.80 -28.91
CA ASP A 3 21.98 -47.56 -30.23
C ASP A 3 20.61 -46.88 -30.10
N TYR A 4 19.76 -47.29 -29.15
CA TYR A 4 18.46 -46.66 -28.90
C TYR A 4 18.58 -45.20 -28.44
N LEU A 5 19.46 -44.91 -27.48
CA LEU A 5 19.65 -43.53 -26.98
C LEU A 5 20.26 -42.61 -28.05
N ASN A 6 21.20 -43.11 -28.87
CA ASN A 6 21.74 -42.36 -30.00
C ASN A 6 20.67 -42.04 -31.06
N GLN A 7 19.70 -42.95 -31.28
CA GLN A 7 18.56 -42.69 -32.16
C GLN A 7 17.60 -41.67 -31.56
N LEU A 8 17.37 -41.72 -30.24
CA LEU A 8 16.56 -40.75 -29.51
C LEU A 8 17.17 -39.34 -29.57
N GLU A 9 18.47 -39.20 -29.36
CA GLU A 9 19.21 -37.93 -29.44
C GLU A 9 19.02 -37.24 -30.79
N LYS A 10 19.14 -37.98 -31.91
CA LYS A 10 18.95 -37.44 -33.25
C LYS A 10 17.53 -36.91 -33.48
N LEU A 11 16.54 -37.52 -32.83
CA LEU A 11 15.13 -37.16 -32.96
C LEU A 11 14.74 -36.00 -32.03
N LEU A 12 15.52 -35.73 -30.98
CA LEU A 12 15.38 -34.59 -30.06
C LEU A 12 16.18 -33.36 -30.53
N THR A 13 16.56 -33.31 -31.80
CA THR A 13 17.21 -32.14 -32.42
C THR A 13 16.45 -30.81 -32.28
N PRO A 14 15.10 -30.78 -32.18
CA PRO A 14 14.38 -29.53 -31.93
C PRO A 14 14.56 -28.93 -30.51
N LEU A 15 15.04 -29.70 -29.53
CA LEU A 15 15.38 -29.20 -28.18
C LEU A 15 16.75 -28.52 -28.17
N SER A 16 16.96 -27.58 -27.25
CA SER A 16 18.28 -26.99 -27.02
C SER A 16 19.28 -28.07 -26.53
N ALA A 17 20.58 -27.79 -26.68
CA ALA A 17 21.62 -28.77 -26.30
C ALA A 17 21.55 -29.16 -24.82
N SER A 18 21.20 -28.22 -23.94
CA SER A 18 21.04 -28.47 -22.50
C SER A 18 19.85 -29.38 -22.22
N GLU A 19 18.66 -29.03 -22.73
CA GLU A 19 17.43 -29.81 -22.48
C GLU A 19 17.53 -31.23 -23.06
N ARG A 20 18.21 -31.38 -24.20
CA ARG A 20 18.46 -32.68 -24.81
C ARG A 20 19.34 -33.56 -23.92
N ASP A 21 20.38 -33.01 -23.31
CA ASP A 21 21.28 -33.73 -22.43
C ASP A 21 20.59 -34.16 -21.13
N ASP A 22 19.75 -33.29 -20.57
CA ASP A 22 18.93 -33.58 -19.39
C ASP A 22 17.97 -34.75 -19.64
N VAL A 23 17.26 -34.73 -20.78
CA VAL A 23 16.34 -35.81 -21.18
C VAL A 23 17.10 -37.12 -21.40
N LEU A 24 18.24 -37.09 -22.09
CA LEU A 24 19.04 -38.29 -22.34
C LEU A 24 19.62 -38.88 -21.05
N THR A 25 20.03 -38.03 -20.11
CA THR A 25 20.52 -38.45 -18.79
C THR A 25 19.42 -39.13 -17.99
N PHE A 26 18.21 -38.55 -17.94
CA PHE A 26 17.07 -39.16 -17.27
C PHE A 26 16.75 -40.57 -17.80
N TYR A 27 16.64 -40.73 -19.13
CA TYR A 27 16.34 -42.04 -19.71
C TYR A 27 17.51 -43.02 -19.61
N ARG A 28 18.75 -42.53 -19.56
CA ARG A 28 19.93 -43.37 -19.29
C ARG A 28 19.88 -43.93 -17.87
N GLU A 29 19.62 -43.08 -16.87
CA GLU A 29 19.48 -43.52 -15.46
C GLU A 29 18.30 -44.49 -15.32
N TYR A 30 17.16 -44.20 -15.96
CA TYR A 30 16.01 -45.11 -15.97
C TYR A 30 16.33 -46.49 -16.55
N CYS A 31 17.10 -46.57 -17.64
CA CYS A 31 17.50 -47.86 -18.21
C CYS A 31 18.47 -48.63 -17.29
N ILE A 32 19.33 -47.92 -16.55
CA ILE A 32 20.25 -48.53 -15.58
C ILE A 32 19.48 -49.08 -14.38
N ASP A 33 18.55 -48.30 -13.84
CA ASP A 33 17.72 -48.71 -12.69
C ASP A 33 16.79 -49.88 -13.02
N ALA A 34 16.31 -49.95 -14.26
CA ALA A 34 15.44 -51.01 -14.76
C ALA A 34 16.21 -52.23 -15.32
N ASP A 35 17.54 -52.24 -15.25
CA ASP A 35 18.44 -53.26 -15.83
C ASP A 35 18.21 -53.54 -17.33
N LEU A 36 17.78 -52.50 -18.07
CA LEU A 36 17.45 -52.58 -19.49
C LEU A 36 18.71 -52.37 -20.34
N THR A 37 19.41 -53.46 -20.62
CA THR A 37 20.69 -53.42 -21.35
C THR A 37 20.53 -53.67 -22.85
N ALA A 38 19.59 -54.52 -23.24
CA ALA A 38 19.34 -54.86 -24.64
C ALA A 38 18.37 -53.87 -25.32
N ASP A 39 18.69 -53.43 -26.54
CA ASP A 39 17.83 -52.51 -27.31
C ASP A 39 16.43 -53.08 -27.60
N ALA A 40 16.28 -54.40 -27.63
CA ALA A 40 14.98 -55.05 -27.78
C ALA A 40 14.09 -54.88 -26.53
N GLU A 41 14.67 -54.99 -25.33
CA GLU A 41 13.97 -54.83 -24.05
C GLU A 41 13.59 -53.36 -23.83
N ILE A 42 14.50 -52.44 -24.15
CA ILE A 42 14.24 -50.99 -24.11
C ILE A 42 13.06 -50.64 -25.02
N ARG A 43 12.99 -51.21 -26.23
CA ARG A 43 11.87 -50.99 -27.18
C ARG A 43 10.55 -51.56 -26.68
N GLN A 44 10.58 -52.64 -25.90
CA GLN A 44 9.38 -53.23 -25.31
C GLN A 44 8.84 -52.37 -24.17
N HIS A 45 9.73 -51.80 -23.34
CA HIS A 45 9.36 -50.99 -22.18
C HIS A 45 9.06 -49.52 -22.53
N LEU A 46 9.89 -48.88 -23.35
CA LEU A 46 9.79 -47.45 -23.70
C LEU A 46 9.16 -47.21 -25.08
N GLY A 47 8.91 -48.28 -25.86
CA GLY A 47 8.40 -48.17 -27.23
C GLY A 47 9.50 -47.79 -28.23
N THR A 48 9.09 -47.42 -29.45
CA THR A 48 10.04 -47.04 -30.50
C THR A 48 10.65 -45.65 -30.21
N PRO A 49 11.93 -45.40 -30.54
CA PRO A 49 12.58 -44.12 -30.23
C PRO A 49 11.88 -42.93 -30.90
N LYS A 50 11.24 -43.16 -32.06
CA LYS A 50 10.40 -42.17 -32.76
C LYS A 50 9.12 -41.82 -32.03
N LYS A 51 8.47 -42.80 -31.38
CA LYS A 51 7.25 -42.56 -30.61
C LYS A 51 7.58 -41.80 -29.32
N LEU A 52 8.64 -42.21 -28.63
CA LEU A 52 9.11 -41.56 -27.42
C LEU A 52 9.55 -40.11 -27.67
N ALA A 53 10.36 -39.86 -28.72
CA ALA A 53 10.77 -38.51 -29.10
C ALA A 53 9.58 -37.58 -29.37
N ARG A 54 8.55 -38.08 -30.07
CA ARG A 54 7.35 -37.28 -30.37
C ARG A 54 6.54 -36.96 -29.12
N GLN A 55 6.48 -37.87 -28.16
CA GLN A 55 5.81 -37.64 -26.88
C GLN A 55 6.56 -36.60 -26.05
N ILE A 56 7.89 -36.73 -25.94
CA ILE A 56 8.74 -35.75 -25.24
C ILE A 56 8.59 -34.37 -25.89
N LEU A 57 8.72 -34.28 -27.21
CA LEU A 57 8.56 -33.02 -27.94
C LEU A 57 7.16 -32.41 -27.75
N ALA A 58 6.11 -33.23 -27.69
CA ALA A 58 4.75 -32.77 -27.43
C ALA A 58 4.62 -32.20 -26.01
N ASP A 59 5.09 -32.92 -24.99
CA ASP A 59 5.03 -32.47 -23.59
C ASP A 59 5.83 -31.18 -23.37
N TYR A 60 7.00 -31.06 -23.98
CA TYR A 60 7.80 -29.83 -23.98
C TYR A 60 7.11 -28.70 -24.76
N SER A 61 6.45 -28.99 -25.88
CA SER A 61 5.72 -27.98 -26.65
C SER A 61 4.45 -27.47 -25.96
N ILE A 62 3.82 -28.28 -25.10
CA ILE A 62 2.66 -27.87 -24.28
C ILE A 62 3.13 -27.01 -23.09
N GLN A 63 4.35 -27.20 -22.59
CA GLN A 63 5.01 -26.25 -21.69
C GLN A 63 5.49 -24.98 -22.42
N ALA A 64 5.51 -24.97 -23.75
CA ALA A 64 5.86 -23.83 -24.60
C ALA A 64 4.61 -23.07 -25.12
N GLU A 65 3.62 -22.84 -24.27
CA GLU A 65 2.77 -21.64 -24.41
C GLU A 65 3.66 -20.39 -24.26
N PRO A 66 3.34 -19.26 -24.91
CA PRO A 66 4.28 -18.18 -25.18
C PRO A 66 4.52 -17.34 -23.93
N ASP A 67 5.33 -17.84 -23.00
CA ASP A 67 5.92 -17.02 -21.97
C ASP A 67 7.36 -17.45 -21.75
N GLU A 68 8.22 -16.44 -21.75
CA GLU A 68 9.59 -16.48 -21.24
C GLU A 68 10.68 -17.05 -22.18
N THR A 69 11.10 -16.20 -23.12
CA THR A 69 12.53 -16.12 -23.42
C THR A 69 13.28 -15.82 -22.11
N PRO A 70 14.35 -16.56 -21.76
CA PRO A 70 15.14 -16.28 -20.57
C PRO A 70 15.99 -15.05 -20.85
N THR A 71 15.38 -13.87 -20.79
CA THR A 71 16.10 -12.61 -20.71
C THR A 71 16.61 -12.45 -19.27
N PRO A 72 17.93 -12.29 -19.04
CA PRO A 72 18.52 -12.14 -17.70
C PRO A 72 18.03 -10.89 -16.96
N GLN A 73 17.24 -10.03 -17.61
CA GLN A 73 16.70 -8.80 -17.04
C GLN A 73 15.50 -9.01 -16.10
N ARG A 74 14.74 -10.12 -16.23
CA ARG A 74 13.54 -10.33 -15.39
C ARG A 74 13.89 -10.82 -13.98
N ASN A 75 14.98 -11.59 -13.85
CA ASN A 75 15.58 -11.92 -12.56
C ASN A 75 16.18 -10.70 -11.87
N PHE A 76 16.86 -9.81 -12.62
CA PHE A 76 17.29 -8.53 -12.06
C PHE A 76 16.10 -7.72 -11.56
N HIS A 77 14.96 -7.68 -12.25
CA HIS A 77 13.80 -6.94 -11.77
C HIS A 77 13.17 -7.54 -10.49
N ARG A 78 13.08 -8.87 -10.37
CA ARG A 78 12.60 -9.53 -9.14
C ARG A 78 13.60 -9.41 -7.99
N ILE A 79 14.89 -9.61 -8.24
CA ILE A 79 15.97 -9.46 -7.25
C ILE A 79 16.10 -7.98 -6.85
N TRP A 80 15.93 -7.04 -7.78
CA TRP A 80 15.84 -5.61 -7.49
C TRP A 80 14.61 -5.31 -6.64
N LEU A 81 13.43 -5.87 -6.94
CA LEU A 81 12.24 -5.70 -6.08
C LEU A 81 12.44 -6.28 -4.67
N ILE A 82 13.13 -7.42 -4.53
CA ILE A 82 13.44 -8.02 -3.23
C ILE A 82 14.53 -7.22 -2.50
N LEU A 83 15.57 -6.76 -3.19
CA LEU A 83 16.64 -5.91 -2.63
C LEU A 83 16.12 -4.51 -2.28
N LEU A 84 15.23 -3.95 -3.11
CA LEU A 84 14.50 -2.72 -2.86
C LEU A 84 13.50 -2.92 -1.73
N GLY A 85 12.89 -4.10 -1.58
CA GLY A 85 12.04 -4.48 -0.45
C GLY A 85 12.85 -4.67 0.85
N LEU A 86 14.04 -5.24 0.76
CA LEU A 86 14.96 -5.47 1.89
C LEU A 86 15.65 -4.18 2.33
N LEU A 87 15.91 -3.25 1.41
CA LEU A 87 16.39 -1.88 1.68
C LEU A 87 15.24 -0.94 2.05
N ALA A 88 14.04 -1.19 1.53
CA ALA A 88 12.81 -0.55 2.01
C ALA A 88 12.43 -1.06 3.40
N SER A 89 12.78 -2.27 3.83
CA SER A 89 12.47 -2.77 5.17
C SER A 89 13.03 -1.88 6.30
N PRO A 90 14.31 -1.47 6.32
CA PRO A 90 14.84 -0.54 7.33
C PRO A 90 14.40 0.91 7.11
N ILE A 91 13.94 1.29 5.92
CA ILE A 91 13.45 2.65 5.59
C ILE A 91 11.93 2.78 5.82
N ALA A 92 11.18 1.70 5.71
CA ALA A 92 9.72 1.66 5.86
C ALA A 92 9.33 1.83 7.33
N ILE A 93 10.11 1.26 8.26
CA ILE A 93 9.91 1.45 9.70
C ILE A 93 10.00 2.94 10.09
N PRO A 94 11.07 3.69 9.77
CA PRO A 94 11.16 5.11 10.12
C PRO A 94 10.11 5.96 9.37
N ILE A 95 9.78 5.64 8.12
CA ILE A 95 8.72 6.34 7.39
C ILE A 95 7.36 6.12 8.08
N ALA A 96 7.03 4.89 8.48
CA ALA A 96 5.79 4.58 9.19
C ALA A 96 5.71 5.32 10.52
N VAL A 97 6.81 5.35 11.29
CA VAL A 97 6.88 6.11 12.56
C VAL A 97 6.69 7.60 12.31
N CYS A 98 7.35 8.19 11.32
CA CYS A 98 7.13 9.60 10.94
C CYS A 98 5.66 9.87 10.61
N PHE A 99 5.01 8.99 9.86
CA PHE A 99 3.59 9.14 9.50
C PHE A 99 2.69 9.14 10.73
N VAL A 100 2.93 8.21 11.66
CA VAL A 100 2.19 8.12 12.93
C VAL A 100 2.41 9.39 13.77
N LEU A 101 3.65 9.87 13.86
CA LEU A 101 3.97 11.10 14.59
C LEU A 101 3.30 12.33 13.97
N ILE A 102 3.25 12.44 12.64
CA ILE A 102 2.55 13.55 11.95
C ILE A 102 1.06 13.52 12.25
N ILE A 103 0.43 12.34 12.25
CA ILE A 103 -0.99 12.19 12.57
C ILE A 103 -1.24 12.56 14.04
N LEU A 104 -0.39 12.06 14.96
CA LEU A 104 -0.50 12.36 16.39
C LEU A 104 -0.31 13.85 16.66
N ALA A 105 0.71 14.47 16.06
CA ALA A 105 0.97 15.90 16.18
C ALA A 105 -0.17 16.74 15.59
N GLY A 106 -0.73 16.33 14.44
CA GLY A 106 -1.90 16.97 13.85
C GLY A 106 -3.11 16.91 14.79
N LEU A 107 -3.40 15.73 15.34
CA LEU A 107 -4.50 15.54 16.30
C LEU A 107 -4.29 16.35 17.58
N ALA A 108 -3.08 16.33 18.13
CA ALA A 108 -2.70 17.11 19.30
C ALA A 108 -2.85 18.62 19.05
N THR A 109 -2.42 19.10 17.88
CA THR A 109 -2.54 20.51 17.50
C THR A 109 -4.01 20.93 17.42
N VAL A 110 -4.86 20.13 16.77
CA VAL A 110 -6.31 20.40 16.69
C VAL A 110 -6.95 20.38 18.08
N GLY A 111 -6.58 19.41 18.92
CA GLY A 111 -7.06 19.31 20.30
C GLY A 111 -6.66 20.52 21.14
N LEU A 112 -5.40 20.95 21.07
CA LEU A 112 -4.88 22.10 21.81
C LEU A 112 -5.53 23.41 21.34
N LEU A 113 -5.77 23.54 20.04
CA LEU A 113 -6.43 24.70 19.45
C LEU A 113 -7.89 24.79 19.90
N ALA A 114 -8.61 23.66 19.94
CA ALA A 114 -9.96 23.58 20.48
C ALA A 114 -9.99 23.91 21.98
N PHE A 115 -9.06 23.35 22.76
CA PHE A 115 -8.95 23.63 24.19
C PHE A 115 -8.68 25.11 24.48
N THR A 116 -7.74 25.71 23.74
CA THR A 116 -7.43 27.15 23.85
C THR A 116 -8.64 28.01 23.49
N ALA A 117 -9.37 27.66 22.42
CA ALA A 117 -10.58 28.38 22.04
C ALA A 117 -11.65 28.37 23.14
N ILE A 118 -11.86 27.22 23.80
CA ILE A 118 -12.80 27.08 24.92
C ILE A 118 -12.36 27.95 26.10
N LEU A 119 -11.07 27.96 26.46
CA LEU A 119 -10.56 28.79 27.55
C LEU A 119 -10.72 30.28 27.28
N VAL A 120 -10.42 30.72 26.05
CA VAL A 120 -10.61 32.12 25.65
C VAL A 120 -12.08 32.51 25.77
N LEU A 121 -12.99 31.66 25.30
CA LEU A 121 -14.42 31.89 25.38
C LEU A 121 -14.91 31.98 26.84
N ALA A 122 -14.45 31.06 27.70
CA ALA A 122 -14.74 31.10 29.13
C ALA A 122 -14.23 32.40 29.79
N ALA A 123 -13.01 32.85 29.44
CA ALA A 123 -12.47 34.11 29.95
C ALA A 123 -13.32 35.32 29.53
N PHE A 124 -13.79 35.38 28.27
CA PHE A 124 -14.69 36.43 27.81
C PHE A 124 -16.05 36.42 28.52
N ILE A 125 -16.61 35.25 28.80
CA ILE A 125 -17.86 35.13 29.57
C ILE A 125 -17.66 35.67 30.99
N VAL A 126 -16.58 35.28 31.67
CA VAL A 126 -16.27 35.77 33.02
C VAL A 126 -16.06 37.28 33.01
N LEU A 127 -15.29 37.79 32.04
CA LEU A 127 -15.01 39.21 31.90
C LEU A 127 -16.30 40.01 31.64
N GLY A 128 -17.13 39.56 30.71
CA GLY A 128 -18.44 40.14 30.42
C GLY A 128 -19.37 40.11 31.63
N GLY A 129 -19.40 39.00 32.37
CA GLY A 129 -20.18 38.86 33.60
C GLY A 129 -19.73 39.83 34.70
N CYS A 130 -18.42 39.95 34.94
CA CYS A 130 -17.87 40.93 35.87
C CYS A 130 -18.22 42.37 35.46
N LEU A 131 -18.11 42.70 34.17
CA LEU A 131 -18.49 44.00 33.62
C LEU A 131 -19.98 44.31 33.85
N LEU A 132 -20.87 43.31 33.74
CA LEU A 132 -22.30 43.49 34.03
C LEU A 132 -22.55 43.77 35.51
N ILE A 133 -21.91 43.03 36.42
CA ILE A 133 -22.05 43.25 37.87
C ILE A 133 -21.53 44.63 38.26
N VAL A 134 -20.35 45.00 37.75
CA VAL A 134 -19.75 46.32 37.98
C VAL A 134 -20.65 47.40 37.40
N GLY A 135 -21.10 47.27 36.15
CA GLY A 135 -22.05 48.18 35.51
C GLY A 135 -23.30 48.39 36.35
N LEU A 136 -23.91 47.31 36.85
CA LEU A 136 -25.11 47.38 37.69
C LEU A 136 -24.86 48.14 39.00
N THR A 137 -23.73 47.89 39.68
CA THR A 137 -23.37 48.64 40.90
C THR A 137 -23.09 50.12 40.62
N LEU A 138 -22.52 50.46 39.45
CA LEU A 138 -22.26 51.84 39.07
C LEU A 138 -23.51 52.59 38.64
N VAL A 139 -24.56 51.94 38.14
CA VAL A 139 -25.84 52.61 37.80
C VAL A 139 -26.41 53.34 39.01
N PHE A 140 -26.28 52.76 40.21
CA PHE A 140 -26.76 53.37 41.45
C PHE A 140 -25.89 54.55 41.95
N LYS A 141 -24.64 54.66 41.49
CA LYS A 141 -23.72 55.75 41.88
C LYS A 141 -23.60 56.84 40.82
N ALA A 142 -23.52 56.45 39.56
CA ALA A 142 -23.32 57.30 38.39
C ALA A 142 -24.04 56.66 37.20
N PHE A 143 -25.29 57.09 36.97
CA PHE A 143 -26.20 56.50 35.98
C PHE A 143 -25.59 56.37 34.57
N ALA A 144 -24.93 57.43 34.08
CA ALA A 144 -24.28 57.43 32.76
C ALA A 144 -23.12 56.44 32.65
N VAL A 145 -22.31 56.31 33.71
CA VAL A 145 -21.16 55.40 33.73
C VAL A 145 -21.64 53.95 33.85
N GLY A 146 -22.64 53.71 34.71
CA GLY A 146 -23.25 52.39 34.87
C GLY A 146 -23.85 51.84 33.57
N ILE A 147 -24.58 52.66 32.81
CA ILE A 147 -25.20 52.22 31.56
C ILE A 147 -24.16 51.91 30.48
N PHE A 148 -23.04 52.64 30.47
CA PHE A 148 -21.93 52.40 29.55
C PHE A 148 -21.27 51.05 29.83
N TYR A 149 -20.92 50.75 31.09
CA TYR A 149 -20.32 49.46 31.47
C TYR A 149 -21.29 48.29 31.33
N PHE A 150 -22.57 48.51 31.62
CA PHE A 150 -23.61 47.51 31.41
C PHE A 150 -23.79 47.17 29.93
N GLY A 151 -23.84 48.18 29.06
CA GLY A 151 -23.87 48.01 27.60
C GLY A 151 -22.60 47.35 27.08
N ALA A 152 -21.42 47.73 27.58
CA ALA A 152 -20.15 47.13 27.22
C ALA A 152 -20.08 45.64 27.62
N GLY A 153 -20.54 45.28 28.82
CA GLY A 153 -20.63 43.89 29.26
C GLY A 153 -21.54 43.06 28.36
N LEU A 154 -22.69 43.61 27.96
CA LEU A 154 -23.62 42.95 27.04
C LEU A 154 -23.01 42.78 25.64
N ALA A 155 -22.31 43.80 25.13
CA ALA A 155 -21.63 43.75 23.84
C ALA A 155 -20.52 42.70 23.81
N VAL A 156 -19.76 42.56 24.91
CA VAL A 156 -18.72 41.53 25.05
C VAL A 156 -19.35 40.12 25.07
N LEU A 157 -20.45 39.92 25.80
CA LEU A 157 -21.14 38.63 25.80
C LEU A 157 -21.71 38.28 24.41
N CYS A 158 -22.35 39.24 23.74
CA CYS A 158 -22.89 39.04 22.40
C CYS A 158 -21.78 38.77 21.38
N GLY A 159 -20.67 39.52 21.46
CA GLY A 159 -19.47 39.29 20.65
C GLY A 159 -18.84 37.92 20.89
N SER A 160 -18.78 37.47 22.15
CA SER A 160 -18.25 36.15 22.51
C SER A 160 -19.08 35.00 21.92
N TYR A 161 -20.40 35.13 21.89
CA TYR A 161 -21.31 34.16 21.26
C TYR A 161 -21.11 34.11 19.73
N LEU A 162 -20.95 35.26 19.08
CA LEU A 162 -20.65 35.33 17.65
C LEU A 162 -19.28 34.69 17.32
N LEU A 163 -18.27 34.98 18.15
CA LEU A 163 -16.94 34.38 18.02
C LEU A 163 -17.00 32.86 18.17
N SER A 164 -17.82 32.36 19.09
CA SER A 164 -18.07 30.92 19.28
C SER A 164 -18.62 30.26 18.02
N LEU A 165 -19.57 30.91 17.33
CA LEU A 165 -20.16 30.37 16.09
C LEU A 165 -19.13 30.29 14.97
N ILE A 166 -18.31 31.34 14.83
CA ILE A 166 -17.20 31.39 13.87
C ILE A 166 -16.16 30.33 14.21
N ALA A 167 -15.75 30.21 15.47
CA ALA A 167 -14.80 29.21 15.92
C ALA A 167 -15.30 27.78 15.65
N TYR A 168 -16.58 27.50 15.93
CA TYR A 168 -17.18 26.21 15.60
C TYR A 168 -17.15 25.92 14.10
N ASN A 169 -17.47 26.89 13.25
CA ASN A 169 -17.43 26.74 11.80
C ASN A 169 -15.99 26.52 11.28
N VAL A 170 -15.00 27.22 11.84
CA VAL A 170 -13.58 27.04 11.50
C VAL A 170 -13.07 25.67 11.93
N ILE A 171 -13.41 25.22 13.15
CA ILE A 171 -13.06 23.89 13.65
C ILE A 171 -13.70 22.81 12.78
N ARG A 172 -14.99 22.94 12.44
CA ARG A 172 -15.67 22.03 11.51
C ARG A 172 -15.01 22.02 10.13
N GLY A 173 -14.63 23.18 9.61
CA GLY A 173 -13.93 23.30 8.32
C GLY A 173 -12.58 22.61 8.34
N LEU A 174 -11.77 22.82 9.39
CA LEU A 174 -10.48 22.16 9.58
C LEU A 174 -10.63 20.64 9.70
N LEU A 175 -11.62 20.16 10.45
CA LEU A 175 -11.91 18.73 10.56
C LEU A 175 -12.34 18.14 9.21
N GLN A 176 -13.19 18.83 8.46
CA GLN A 176 -13.60 18.39 7.12
C GLN A 176 -12.44 18.39 6.13
N ILE A 177 -11.54 19.37 6.18
CA ILE A 177 -10.33 19.41 5.36
C ILE A 177 -9.43 18.21 5.71
N GLY A 178 -9.19 17.94 6.99
CA GLY A 178 -8.39 16.78 7.43
C GLY A 178 -8.98 15.44 6.99
N VAL A 179 -10.29 15.28 7.11
CA VAL A 179 -11.00 14.06 6.66
C VAL A 179 -11.06 13.97 5.14
N ALA A 180 -11.28 15.08 4.43
CA ALA A 180 -11.29 15.11 2.97
C ALA A 180 -9.90 14.79 2.39
N PHE A 181 -8.83 15.24 3.04
CA PHE A 181 -7.46 14.89 2.67
C PHE A 181 -7.19 13.40 2.87
N SER A 182 -7.66 12.84 4.01
CA SER A 182 -7.61 11.40 4.28
C SER A 182 -8.36 10.60 3.20
N GLN A 183 -9.57 11.03 2.81
CA GLN A 183 -10.33 10.38 1.74
C GLN A 183 -9.73 10.58 0.35
N ALA A 184 -9.11 11.73 0.06
CA ALA A 184 -8.45 12.00 -1.21
C ALA A 184 -7.22 11.11 -1.39
N ILE A 185 -6.41 10.95 -0.34
CA ILE A 185 -5.28 10.02 -0.32
C ILE A 185 -5.80 8.58 -0.42
N TYR A 186 -6.85 8.22 0.33
CA TYR A 186 -7.44 6.88 0.26
C TYR A 186 -8.00 6.55 -1.13
N ARG A 187 -8.66 7.50 -1.81
CA ARG A 187 -9.12 7.33 -3.20
C ARG A 187 -7.97 7.22 -4.19
N LYS A 188 -6.88 7.95 -3.98
CA LYS A 188 -5.71 7.93 -4.89
C LYS A 188 -4.90 6.64 -4.74
N VAL A 189 -4.83 6.09 -3.52
CA VAL A 189 -4.15 4.81 -3.23
C VAL A 189 -5.02 3.60 -3.59
N ARG A 190 -6.35 3.68 -3.45
CA ARG A 190 -7.27 2.59 -3.82
C ARG A 190 -7.60 2.51 -5.33
N LYS A 191 -7.05 3.40 -6.17
CA LYS A 191 -7.09 3.23 -7.64
C LYS A 191 -5.75 2.69 -8.19
N PRO A 192 -5.39 1.42 -7.98
CA PRO A 192 -4.62 0.70 -8.98
C PRO A 192 -5.60 0.01 -9.94
N GLN A 193 -5.49 0.39 -11.21
CA GLN A 193 -5.78 -0.44 -12.40
C GLN A 193 -7.18 -1.04 -12.54
N GLY A 194 -8.04 -0.32 -13.25
CA GLY A 194 -9.23 -0.89 -13.89
C GLY A 194 -9.58 -0.04 -15.11
N GLY A 195 -8.95 -0.33 -16.25
CA GLY A 195 -9.30 0.36 -17.50
C GLY A 195 -8.18 0.44 -18.52
N PHE A 196 -7.68 -0.70 -19.00
CA PHE A 196 -7.23 -0.80 -20.39
C PHE A 196 -7.89 -2.03 -21.00
N ASN A 197 -9.12 -1.83 -21.46
CA ASN A 197 -9.67 -2.61 -22.57
C ASN A 197 -10.83 -1.83 -23.20
N LYS A 198 -10.55 -1.18 -24.33
CA LYS A 198 -11.34 -1.22 -25.56
C LYS A 198 -10.45 -0.75 -26.71
#